data_AF-A0AA96TA37-F1
#
_entry.id   AF-A0AA96TA37-F1
#
_cell.length_a   1.000
_cell.length_b   1.000
_cell.length_c   1.000
_cell.angle_alpha   90.00
_cell.angle_beta   90.00
_cell.angle_gamma   90.00
#
_symmetry.space_group_name_H-M   'P 1'
#
loop_
_entity.id
_entity.type
_entity.pdbx_description
1 polymer ?
#
loop_
_entity_poly.entity_id
_entity_poly.type
_entity_poly.pdbx_seq_one_letter_code
_entity_poly.pdbx_strand_id
1 'polypeptide(L)'
;MKAAVMISDGRMQVIAARLEELGMDVMRATDTASMQAVEEAAPTLDFLLLPIRGVDGAGMVHIPGVDYPAGTMLERLKPEAVLLTGLHTEYLHALDRPVFCYYDDAQVREENTALTAEGLLYYFMQVTPKSIYEYTVDIIGYGHVGRKNGGAV
;
A
#
# COMPACT_ATOMS: atom_id res chain seq x y z
N MET A 1 3.47 21.43 -6.01
CA MET A 1 3.20 20.55 -4.85
C MET A 1 4.30 19.51 -4.80
N LYS A 2 4.81 19.21 -3.61
CA LYS A 2 5.90 18.26 -3.41
C LYS A 2 5.37 16.99 -2.76
N ALA A 3 5.66 15.85 -3.34
CA ALA A 3 5.26 14.54 -2.84
C ALA A 3 6.48 13.66 -2.58
N ALA A 4 6.37 12.76 -1.62
CA ALA A 4 7.27 11.62 -1.53
C ALA A 4 6.48 10.31 -1.62
N VAL A 5 7.04 9.33 -2.33
CA VAL A 5 6.42 8.02 -2.54
C VAL A 5 7.40 6.93 -2.15
N MET A 6 6.98 6.08 -1.22
CA MET A 6 7.73 4.90 -0.79
C MET A 6 7.53 3.77 -1.78
N ILE A 7 8.60 3.43 -2.51
CA ILE A 7 8.51 2.49 -3.62
C ILE A 7 8.64 1.04 -3.11
N SER A 8 7.52 0.49 -2.64
CA SER A 8 7.49 -0.90 -2.16
C SER A 8 7.36 -1.94 -3.28
N ASP A 9 6.64 -1.60 -4.35
CA ASP A 9 6.36 -2.49 -5.48
C ASP A 9 5.97 -1.69 -6.74
N GLY A 10 5.64 -2.40 -7.82
CA GLY A 10 5.28 -1.80 -9.11
C GLY A 10 4.07 -0.85 -9.06
N ARG A 11 3.13 -1.02 -8.11
CA ARG A 11 1.99 -0.10 -7.97
C ARG A 11 2.45 1.27 -7.49
N MET A 12 3.39 1.29 -6.55
CA MET A 12 3.97 2.54 -6.05
C MET A 12 4.76 3.28 -7.14
N GLN A 13 5.43 2.55 -8.03
CA GLN A 13 6.09 3.14 -9.21
C GLN A 13 5.10 3.81 -10.16
N VAL A 14 3.96 3.16 -10.42
CA VAL A 14 2.89 3.72 -11.26
C VAL A 14 2.30 4.97 -10.60
N ILE A 15 2.03 4.94 -9.30
CA ILE A 15 1.52 6.10 -8.56
C ILE A 15 2.50 7.28 -8.67
N ALA A 16 3.80 7.06 -8.43
CA ALA A 16 4.80 8.12 -8.55
C ALA A 16 4.82 8.73 -9.96
N ALA A 17 4.79 7.90 -11.01
CA ALA A 17 4.75 8.38 -12.40
C ALA A 17 3.48 9.21 -12.69
N ARG A 18 2.31 8.80 -12.18
CA ARG A 18 1.06 9.57 -12.34
C ARG A 18 1.10 10.92 -11.63
N LEU A 19 1.71 11.00 -10.44
CA LEU A 19 1.87 12.27 -9.74
C LEU A 19 2.81 13.23 -10.50
N GLU A 20 3.89 12.71 -11.10
CA GLU A 20 4.78 13.48 -11.96
C GLU A 20 4.06 13.99 -13.22
N GLU A 21 3.23 13.17 -13.87
CA GLU A 21 2.40 13.57 -15.01
C GLU A 21 1.41 14.70 -14.66
N LEU A 22 0.94 14.75 -13.41
CA LEU A 22 0.10 15.82 -12.88
C LEU A 22 0.89 17.09 -12.51
N GLY A 23 2.21 17.11 -12.75
CA GLY A 23 3.08 18.27 -12.51
C GLY A 23 3.57 18.41 -11.07
N MET A 24 3.54 17.34 -10.28
CA MET A 24 4.08 17.34 -8.92
C MET A 24 5.60 17.08 -8.92
N ASP A 25 6.30 17.68 -7.96
CA ASP A 25 7.70 17.33 -7.66
C ASP A 25 7.71 16.08 -6.77
N VAL A 26 8.15 14.94 -7.31
CA VAL A 26 8.02 13.63 -6.65
C VAL A 26 9.38 13.09 -6.25
N MET A 27 9.56 12.89 -4.94
CA MET A 27 10.69 12.15 -4.38
C MET A 27 10.34 10.66 -4.30
N ARG A 28 11.09 9.82 -5.02
CA ARG A 28 10.92 8.35 -4.97
C ARG A 28 11.90 7.78 -3.96
N ALA A 29 11.39 7.10 -2.94
CA ALA A 29 12.23 6.40 -1.97
C ALA A 29 12.37 4.92 -2.35
N THR A 30 13.57 4.53 -2.77
CA THR A 30 13.90 3.19 -3.30
C THR A 30 15.00 2.50 -2.51
N ASP A 31 15.70 3.23 -1.67
CA ASP A 31 16.84 2.77 -0.87
C ASP A 31 17.00 3.63 0.40
N THR A 32 17.96 3.29 1.27
CA THR A 32 18.17 4.02 2.53
C THR A 32 18.51 5.49 2.32
N ALA A 33 19.29 5.83 1.29
CA ALA A 33 19.72 7.21 1.05
C ALA A 33 18.54 8.09 0.60
N SER A 34 17.69 7.57 -0.27
CA SER A 34 16.46 8.25 -0.69
C SER A 34 15.41 8.31 0.43
N MET A 35 15.31 7.31 1.31
CA MET A 35 14.50 7.40 2.53
C MET A 35 14.97 8.56 3.44
N GLN A 36 16.28 8.67 3.67
CA GLN A 36 16.86 9.78 4.45
C GLN A 36 16.57 11.14 3.81
N ALA A 37 16.73 11.25 2.49
CA ALA A 37 16.40 12.48 1.77
C ALA A 37 14.92 12.86 1.92
N VAL A 38 14.00 11.89 1.91
CA VAL A 38 12.59 12.13 2.17
C VAL A 38 12.35 12.59 3.61
N GLU A 39 12.98 11.97 4.60
CA GLU A 39 12.89 12.40 6.00
C GLU A 39 13.39 13.84 6.19
N GLU A 40 14.51 14.20 5.56
CA GLU A 40 15.04 15.56 5.58
C GLU A 40 14.09 16.55 4.92
N ALA A 41 13.45 16.16 3.82
CA ALA A 41 12.48 16.94 3.10
C ALA A 41 11.08 16.97 3.73
N ALA A 42 10.80 16.12 4.73
CA ALA A 42 9.47 15.96 5.34
C ALA A 42 8.76 17.29 5.70
N PRO A 43 9.44 18.31 6.26
CA PRO A 43 8.82 19.60 6.56
C PRO A 43 8.29 20.36 5.32
N THR A 44 8.73 19.98 4.12
CA THR A 44 8.38 20.62 2.84
C THR A 44 7.38 19.83 2.01
N LEU A 45 7.03 18.60 2.43
CA LEU A 45 6.16 17.72 1.66
C LEU A 45 4.70 18.11 1.81
N ASP A 46 4.00 18.25 0.70
CA ASP A 46 2.54 18.36 0.67
C ASP A 46 1.87 16.99 0.76
N PHE A 47 2.53 15.95 0.23
CA PHE A 47 2.03 14.57 0.24
C PHE A 47 3.12 13.58 0.64
N LEU A 48 2.76 12.62 1.49
CA LEU A 48 3.57 11.44 1.77
C LEU A 48 2.74 10.20 1.46
N LEU A 49 3.19 9.39 0.52
CA LEU A 49 2.56 8.14 0.12
C LEU A 49 3.37 6.96 0.64
N LEU A 50 2.83 6.30 1.66
CA LEU A 50 3.37 5.08 2.23
C LEU A 50 3.05 3.87 1.33
N PRO A 51 3.77 2.74 1.52
CA PRO A 51 3.39 1.47 0.89
C PRO A 51 1.94 1.10 1.20
N ILE A 52 1.37 0.15 0.45
CA ILE A 52 0.03 -0.38 0.77
C ILE A 52 -0.08 -0.89 2.19
N ARG A 53 0.98 -1.48 2.73
CA ARG A 53 1.02 -1.96 4.11
C ARG A 53 1.21 -0.84 5.15
N GLY A 54 1.45 0.38 4.73
CA GLY A 54 1.67 1.53 5.61
C GLY A 54 2.95 1.38 6.44
N VAL A 55 2.78 1.55 7.75
CA VAL A 55 3.80 1.36 8.78
C VAL A 55 3.39 0.19 9.66
N ASP A 56 4.30 -0.73 9.94
CA ASP A 56 4.03 -1.89 10.77
C ASP A 56 3.86 -1.55 12.27
N GLY A 57 3.57 -2.56 13.09
CA GLY A 57 3.40 -2.38 14.54
C GLY A 57 4.68 -1.98 15.29
N ALA A 58 5.86 -2.13 14.67
CA ALA A 58 7.13 -1.68 15.22
C ALA A 58 7.49 -0.25 14.79
N GLY A 59 6.65 0.40 13.98
CA GLY A 59 6.92 1.74 13.46
C GLY A 59 7.82 1.75 12.23
N MET A 60 7.90 0.64 11.49
CA MET A 60 8.79 0.48 10.34
C MET A 60 8.03 0.58 9.01
N VAL A 61 8.65 1.26 8.04
CA VAL A 61 8.28 1.23 6.62
C VAL A 61 9.17 0.21 5.92
N HIS A 62 8.55 -0.66 5.12
CA HIS A 62 9.25 -1.69 4.36
C HIS A 62 9.19 -1.39 2.86
N ILE A 63 10.36 -1.23 2.24
CA ILE A 63 10.55 -1.22 0.79
C ILE A 63 11.62 -2.27 0.43
N PRO A 64 11.77 -2.72 -0.83
CA PRO A 64 12.72 -3.76 -1.19
C PRO A 64 14.15 -3.47 -0.72
N GLY A 65 14.64 -4.31 0.19
CA GLY A 65 16.00 -4.20 0.74
C GLY A 65 16.20 -3.14 1.83
N VAL A 66 15.13 -2.47 2.29
CA VAL A 66 15.23 -1.43 3.32
C VAL A 66 14.07 -1.53 4.31
N ASP A 67 14.43 -1.60 5.59
CA ASP A 67 13.54 -1.38 6.71
C ASP A 67 13.90 -0.04 7.34
N TYR A 68 12.95 0.90 7.39
CA TYR A 68 13.23 2.27 7.82
C TYR A 68 12.25 2.72 8.92
N PRO A 69 12.75 3.31 10.03
CA PRO A 69 11.88 3.80 11.09
C PRO A 69 11.08 5.03 10.64
N ALA A 70 9.76 4.96 10.69
CA ALA A 70 8.88 6.01 10.17
C ALA A 70 8.77 7.24 11.09
N GLY A 71 9.04 7.07 12.39
CA GLY A 71 8.71 8.06 13.43
C GLY A 71 9.20 9.47 13.12
N THR A 72 10.52 9.65 12.95
CA THR A 72 11.12 10.97 12.68
C THR A 72 10.56 11.60 11.40
N MET A 73 10.39 10.82 10.33
CA MET A 73 9.82 11.29 9.08
C MET A 73 8.39 11.78 9.27
N LEU A 74 7.56 11.03 9.98
CA LEU A 74 6.14 11.37 10.21
C LEU A 74 5.97 12.56 11.14
N GLU A 75 6.78 12.65 12.20
CA GLU A 75 6.79 13.77 13.16
C GLU A 75 7.19 15.10 12.51
N ARG A 76 8.11 15.04 11.54
CA ARG A 76 8.64 16.23 10.84
C ARG A 76 7.73 16.74 9.72
N LEU A 77 6.69 16.00 9.34
CA LEU A 77 5.75 16.46 8.34
C LEU A 77 5.02 17.71 8.83
N LYS A 78 4.84 18.68 7.94
CA LYS A 78 4.02 19.86 8.23
C LYS A 78 2.55 19.48 8.51
N PRO A 79 1.81 20.21 9.36
CA PRO A 79 0.46 19.83 9.80
C PRO A 79 -0.52 19.54 8.67
N GLU A 80 -0.46 20.32 7.58
CA GLU A 80 -1.31 20.23 6.41
C GLU A 80 -0.89 19.17 5.38
N ALA A 81 0.24 18.49 5.59
CA ALA A 81 0.69 17.42 4.71
C ALA A 81 -0.31 16.25 4.71
N VAL A 82 -0.65 15.78 3.53
CA VAL A 82 -1.56 14.64 3.33
C VAL A 82 -0.77 13.35 3.41
N LEU A 83 -1.12 12.48 4.36
CA LEU A 83 -0.56 11.14 4.49
C LEU A 83 -1.49 10.12 3.85
N LEU A 84 -0.99 9.35 2.87
CA LEU A 84 -1.76 8.29 2.20
C LEU A 84 -1.13 6.91 2.40
N THR A 85 -1.97 5.90 2.57
CA THR A 85 -1.60 4.49 2.75
C THR A 85 -2.68 3.57 2.19
N GLY A 86 -2.39 2.27 2.09
CA GLY A 86 -3.37 1.27 1.65
C GLY A 86 -4.06 0.53 2.76
N LEU A 87 -3.51 0.57 3.97
CA LEU A 87 -4.07 -0.10 5.11
C LEU A 87 -3.92 0.80 6.32
N HIS A 88 -4.97 0.82 7.13
CA HIS A 88 -4.90 1.32 8.47
C HIS A 88 -4.12 0.34 9.34
N THR A 89 -3.16 0.85 10.10
CA THR A 89 -2.41 0.09 11.10
C THR A 89 -2.57 0.74 12.46
N GLU A 90 -2.41 -0.01 13.54
CA GLU A 90 -2.51 0.54 14.90
C GLU A 90 -1.54 1.72 15.11
N TYR A 91 -0.34 1.61 14.52
CA TYR A 91 0.64 2.69 14.52
C TYR A 91 0.10 3.96 13.86
N LEU A 92 -0.50 3.84 12.67
CA LEU A 92 -1.04 4.99 11.94
C LEU A 92 -2.29 5.58 12.61
N HIS A 93 -3.12 4.75 13.26
CA HIS A 93 -4.27 5.22 14.04
C HIS A 93 -3.90 6.02 15.28
N ALA A 94 -2.72 5.76 15.86
CA ALA A 94 -2.23 6.47 17.02
C ALA A 94 -1.69 7.88 16.69
N LEU A 95 -1.54 8.22 15.41
CA LEU A 95 -1.08 9.54 14.98
C LEU A 95 -2.17 10.59 15.19
N ASP A 96 -1.79 11.75 15.70
CA ASP A 96 -2.69 12.92 15.83
C ASP A 96 -2.84 13.67 14.49
N ARG A 97 -3.19 12.93 13.43
CA ARG A 97 -3.45 13.49 12.09
C ARG A 97 -4.27 12.57 11.21
N PRO A 98 -4.98 13.13 10.21
CA PRO A 98 -5.70 12.32 9.24
C PRO A 98 -4.73 11.48 8.40
N VAL A 99 -5.05 10.18 8.29
CA VAL A 99 -4.40 9.24 7.39
C VAL A 99 -5.44 8.77 6.38
N PHE A 100 -5.19 9.03 5.10
CA PHE A 100 -6.09 8.66 4.02
C PHE A 100 -5.76 7.26 3.53
N CYS A 101 -6.69 6.33 3.70
CA CYS A 101 -6.54 4.96 3.20
C CYS A 101 -7.28 4.80 1.87
N TYR A 102 -6.59 4.44 0.78
CA TYR A 102 -7.27 4.23 -0.51
C TYR A 102 -8.19 3.00 -0.52
N TYR A 103 -7.99 2.05 0.40
CA TYR A 103 -8.93 0.94 0.57
C TYR A 103 -10.20 1.34 1.34
N ASP A 104 -10.33 2.57 1.83
CA ASP A 104 -11.62 3.07 2.31
C ASP A 104 -12.59 3.32 1.13
N ASP A 105 -12.05 3.49 -0.08
CA ASP A 105 -12.82 3.60 -1.31
C ASP A 105 -13.39 2.23 -1.75
N ALA A 106 -14.72 2.16 -1.89
CA ALA A 106 -15.42 0.93 -2.24
C ALA A 106 -15.09 0.43 -3.65
N GLN A 107 -14.85 1.33 -4.62
CA GLN A 107 -14.47 0.97 -5.98
C GLN A 107 -13.07 0.36 -6.00
N VAL A 108 -12.11 0.99 -5.31
CA VAL A 108 -10.72 0.47 -5.20
C VAL A 108 -10.71 -0.93 -4.59
N ARG A 109 -11.53 -1.16 -3.56
CA ARG A 109 -11.68 -2.49 -2.95
C ARG A 109 -12.27 -3.53 -3.91
N GLU A 110 -13.32 -3.18 -4.63
CA GLU A 110 -14.00 -4.10 -5.54
C GLU A 110 -13.08 -4.53 -6.71
N GLU A 111 -12.35 -3.57 -7.28
CA GLU A 111 -11.37 -3.80 -8.34
C GLU A 111 -10.20 -4.66 -7.84
N ASN A 112 -9.61 -4.32 -6.69
CA ASN A 112 -8.53 -5.13 -6.10
C ASN A 112 -9.00 -6.55 -5.71
N THR A 113 -10.28 -6.71 -5.36
CA THR A 113 -10.83 -8.03 -5.04
C THR A 113 -10.87 -8.94 -6.26
N ALA A 114 -11.16 -8.41 -7.46
CA ALA A 114 -11.10 -9.18 -8.70
C ALA A 114 -9.67 -9.71 -8.96
N LEU A 115 -8.69 -8.81 -8.88
CA LEU A 115 -7.28 -9.15 -9.09
C LEU A 115 -6.75 -10.15 -8.05
N THR A 116 -7.27 -10.07 -6.81
CA THR A 116 -6.95 -11.04 -5.75
C THR A 116 -7.51 -12.43 -6.09
N ALA A 117 -8.73 -12.51 -6.63
CA ALA A 117 -9.35 -13.75 -7.07
C ALA A 117 -8.55 -14.39 -8.22
N GLU A 118 -8.16 -13.59 -9.21
CA GLU A 118 -7.33 -14.04 -10.34
C GLU A 118 -5.96 -14.54 -9.89
N GLY A 119 -5.30 -13.82 -8.99
CA GLY A 119 -4.02 -14.23 -8.42
C GLY A 119 -4.11 -15.55 -7.63
N LEU A 120 -5.20 -15.75 -6.86
CA LEU A 120 -5.46 -17.00 -6.14
C LEU A 120 -5.65 -18.16 -7.11
N LEU A 121 -6.46 -17.96 -8.16
CA LEU A 121 -6.70 -18.95 -9.20
C LEU A 121 -5.39 -19.34 -9.90
N TYR A 122 -4.60 -18.35 -10.31
CA TYR A 122 -3.29 -18.55 -10.92
C TYR A 122 -2.37 -19.37 -10.00
N TYR A 123 -2.26 -18.97 -8.73
CA TYR A 123 -1.46 -19.69 -7.74
C TYR A 123 -1.93 -21.14 -7.58
N PHE A 124 -3.24 -21.37 -7.46
CA PHE A 124 -3.83 -22.70 -7.35
C PHE A 124 -3.45 -23.59 -8.54
N MET A 125 -3.52 -23.07 -9.76
CA MET A 125 -3.11 -23.80 -10.98
C MET A 125 -1.61 -24.12 -11.03
N GLN A 126 -0.76 -23.29 -10.40
CA GLN A 126 0.68 -23.54 -10.36
C GLN A 126 1.08 -24.62 -9.35
N VAL A 127 0.39 -24.69 -8.21
CA VAL A 127 0.79 -25.54 -7.08
C VAL A 127 0.01 -26.86 -6.99
N THR A 128 -1.07 -27.02 -7.76
CA THR A 128 -1.87 -28.24 -7.79
C THR A 128 -1.70 -29.01 -9.11
N PRO A 129 -1.59 -30.35 -9.07
CA PRO A 129 -1.33 -31.15 -10.27
C PRO A 129 -2.60 -31.59 -11.03
N LYS A 130 -3.81 -31.28 -10.54
CA LYS A 130 -5.08 -31.70 -11.15
C LYS A 130 -5.92 -30.52 -11.60
N SER A 131 -6.97 -30.79 -12.37
CA SER A 131 -7.93 -29.76 -12.74
C SER A 131 -8.68 -29.23 -11.52
N ILE A 132 -9.03 -27.95 -11.52
CA ILE A 132 -9.73 -27.28 -10.41
C ILE A 132 -11.06 -27.95 -10.10
N TYR A 133 -11.76 -28.44 -11.13
CA TYR A 133 -13.04 -29.15 -11.00
C TYR A 133 -12.93 -30.46 -10.20
N GLU A 134 -11.72 -30.97 -9.96
CA GLU A 134 -11.47 -32.19 -9.19
C GLU A 134 -11.23 -31.92 -7.70
N TYR A 135 -11.21 -30.65 -7.28
CA TYR A 135 -10.97 -30.25 -5.90
C TYR A 135 -12.24 -29.73 -5.23
N THR A 136 -12.40 -30.09 -3.95
CA THR A 136 -13.29 -29.38 -3.04
C THR A 136 -12.52 -28.24 -2.41
N VAL A 137 -13.05 -27.03 -2.48
CA VAL A 137 -12.40 -25.82 -1.96
C VAL A 137 -13.28 -25.21 -0.88
N ASP A 138 -12.71 -25.05 0.31
CA ASP A 138 -13.32 -24.29 1.39
C ASP A 138 -12.75 -22.86 1.41
N ILE A 139 -13.63 -21.86 1.37
CA ILE A 139 -13.25 -20.45 1.48
C ILE A 139 -13.62 -19.95 2.88
N ILE A 140 -12.59 -19.72 3.69
CA ILE A 140 -12.77 -19.27 5.08
C ILE A 140 -12.86 -17.74 5.09
N GLY A 141 -13.98 -17.23 5.59
CA GLY A 141 -14.27 -15.81 5.75
C GLY A 141 -15.13 -15.24 4.62
N TYR A 142 -16.35 -14.79 4.94
CA TYR A 142 -17.32 -14.25 3.97
C TYR A 142 -17.32 -12.72 3.91
N GLY A 143 -16.12 -12.14 3.93
CA GLY A 143 -15.89 -10.71 3.74
C GLY A 143 -16.02 -10.29 2.28
N HIS A 144 -15.65 -9.04 1.96
CA HIS A 144 -15.72 -8.50 0.60
C HIS A 144 -14.98 -9.39 -0.42
N VAL A 145 -13.79 -9.88 -0.03
CA VAL A 145 -12.98 -10.80 -0.84
C VAL A 145 -13.60 -12.21 -0.92
N GLY A 146 -14.05 -12.75 0.22
CA GLY A 146 -14.63 -14.08 0.29
C GLY A 146 -15.93 -14.23 -0.50
N ARG A 147 -16.74 -13.17 -0.61
CA ARG A 147 -17.97 -13.18 -1.42
C ARG A 147 -17.69 -13.38 -2.91
N LYS A 148 -16.64 -12.73 -3.43
CA LYS A 148 -16.27 -12.83 -4.85
C LYS A 148 -15.60 -14.17 -5.15
N ASN A 149 -14.83 -14.70 -4.21
CA ASN A 149 -14.13 -15.98 -4.36
C ASN A 149 -15.08 -17.18 -4.14
N GLY A 150 -16.10 -17.06 -3.31
CA GLY A 150 -17.07 -18.10 -2.97
C GLY A 150 -18.38 -18.03 -3.75
N GLY A 151 -18.43 -17.24 -4.83
CA GLY A 151 -19.57 -17.23 -5.75
C GLY A 151 -19.75 -18.61 -6.37
N ALA A 152 -20.84 -19.27 -6.02
CA ALA A 152 -21.17 -20.65 -6.36
C ALA A 152 -21.01 -20.96 -7.86
N VAL A 153 -20.31 -22.07 -8.13
CA VAL A 153 -20.54 -22.92 -9.31
C VAL A 153 -21.68 -23.86 -8.97
#